data_AF-A0A553MSG8-F1
#
_entry.id   AF-A0A553MSG8-F1
#
_cell.length_a   1.000
_cell.length_b   1.000
_cell.length_c   1.000
_cell.angle_alpha   90.00
_cell.angle_beta   90.00
_cell.angle_gamma   90.00
#
_symmetry.space_group_name_H-M   'P 1'
#
loop_
_entity.id
_entity.type
_entity.pdbx_description
1 polymer ?
#
loop_
_entity_poly.entity_id
_entity_poly.type
_entity_poly.pdbx_seq_one_letter_code
_entity_poly.pdbx_strand_id
1 'polypeptide(L)'
;MNLFTKETNVFFPLHFQDNYFRPLGGDTCFPCDCFHLGSQSRSCDPVTGQCACKTGVVGQQCDRCDSPFAEVTPSGCVVVYDGCPKAIENGIWWPRTMFGGPAATNCPKGSSGETTCDDKGWLPPELFNCTSLSFTK
;
A
#
# COMPACT_ATOMS: atom_id res chain seq x y z
N MET A 1 -32.17 19.45 -38.65
CA MET A 1 -32.00 18.85 -37.31
C MET A 1 -30.82 19.53 -36.64
N ASN A 2 -31.05 20.28 -35.56
CA ASN A 2 -30.08 20.64 -34.52
C ASN A 2 -30.82 21.55 -33.52
N LEU A 3 -31.17 21.00 -32.36
CA LEU A 3 -31.70 21.76 -31.23
C LEU A 3 -30.78 21.48 -30.04
N PHE A 4 -29.75 22.31 -29.90
CA PHE A 4 -29.15 22.61 -28.61
C PHE A 4 -29.84 23.89 -28.12
N THR A 5 -30.82 23.75 -27.23
CA THR A 5 -31.36 24.87 -26.45
C THR A 5 -30.94 24.73 -25.00
N LYS A 6 -30.49 25.87 -24.49
CA LYS A 6 -29.84 26.11 -23.21
C LYS A 6 -30.88 26.26 -22.09
N GLU A 7 -30.48 25.84 -20.89
CA GLU A 7 -30.89 26.34 -19.56
C GLU A 7 -32.14 25.72 -18.91
N THR A 8 -31.93 24.90 -17.88
CA THR A 8 -32.57 24.99 -16.55
C THR A 8 -31.90 24.01 -15.58
N ASN A 9 -31.20 24.56 -14.58
CA ASN A 9 -30.85 23.96 -13.28
C ASN A 9 -30.94 22.43 -13.13
N VAL A 10 -29.90 21.70 -13.56
CA VAL A 10 -29.53 20.45 -12.88
C VAL A 10 -28.44 20.81 -11.88
N PHE A 11 -28.87 20.95 -10.62
CA PHE A 11 -28.01 20.86 -9.44
C PHE A 11 -27.15 19.60 -9.61
N PHE A 12 -25.90 19.73 -10.05
CA PHE A 12 -24.90 18.67 -9.92
C PHE A 12 -24.43 18.74 -8.46
N PRO A 13 -24.92 17.90 -7.53
CA PRO A 13 -24.23 17.81 -6.26
C PRO A 13 -22.94 17.04 -6.52
N LEU A 14 -21.79 17.67 -6.25
CA LEU A 14 -20.51 17.01 -5.98
C LEU A 14 -20.09 15.94 -7.02
N HIS A 15 -19.24 16.31 -7.98
CA HIS A 15 -18.35 15.33 -8.61
C HIS A 15 -17.45 14.75 -7.50
N PHE A 16 -17.91 13.69 -6.84
CA PHE A 16 -17.04 12.82 -6.08
C PHE A 16 -16.06 12.23 -7.09
N GLN A 17 -14.82 12.69 -7.00
CA GLN A 17 -13.76 12.19 -7.86
C GLN A 17 -13.63 10.70 -7.58
N ASP A 18 -13.85 9.86 -8.60
CA ASP A 18 -13.69 8.42 -8.46
C ASP A 18 -12.33 8.15 -7.81
N ASN A 19 -12.31 7.32 -6.76
CA ASN A 19 -11.11 6.94 -5.99
C ASN A 19 -10.61 7.96 -4.93
N TYR A 20 -11.49 8.80 -4.37
CA TYR A 20 -11.19 9.61 -3.18
C TYR A 20 -12.16 9.28 -2.03
N PHE A 21 -11.86 9.67 -0.79
CA PHE A 21 -12.78 9.57 0.35
C PHE A 21 -12.67 10.81 1.24
N ARG A 22 -13.72 11.08 2.03
CA ARG A 22 -13.78 12.21 2.96
C ARG A 22 -14.37 11.77 4.30
N PRO A 23 -13.57 11.74 5.37
CA PRO A 23 -14.05 11.40 6.71
C PRO A 23 -15.21 12.27 7.19
N LEU A 24 -16.09 11.71 8.03
CA LEU A 24 -17.17 12.47 8.66
C LEU A 24 -16.59 13.62 9.50
N GLY A 25 -17.02 14.85 9.22
CA GLY A 25 -16.52 16.05 9.88
C GLY A 25 -15.20 16.59 9.33
N GLY A 26 -14.68 16.01 8.24
CA GLY A 26 -13.54 16.54 7.49
C GLY A 26 -13.96 17.25 6.22
N ASP A 27 -13.26 18.33 5.87
CA ASP A 27 -13.44 19.05 4.60
C ASP A 27 -12.40 18.64 3.55
N THR A 28 -11.46 17.77 3.91
CA THR A 28 -10.36 17.31 3.05
C THR A 28 -10.69 15.98 2.39
N CYS A 29 -10.49 15.89 1.07
CA CYS A 29 -10.55 14.65 0.33
C CYS A 29 -9.17 13.97 0.28
N PHE A 30 -9.14 12.67 0.55
CA PHE A 30 -7.94 11.83 0.47
C PHE A 30 -8.07 10.81 -0.66
N PRO A 31 -6.99 10.47 -1.38
CA PRO A 31 -7.04 9.39 -2.36
C PRO A 31 -7.23 8.04 -1.66
N CYS A 32 -7.96 7.12 -2.31
CA CYS A 32 -8.20 5.78 -1.77
C CYS A 32 -6.95 4.90 -1.75
N ASP A 33 -6.07 5.04 -2.75
CA ASP A 33 -4.82 4.26 -2.91
C ASP A 33 -4.99 2.73 -2.75
N CYS A 34 -6.11 2.17 -3.19
CA CYS A 34 -6.36 0.73 -3.12
C CYS A 34 -5.32 -0.06 -3.92
N PHE A 35 -4.68 -1.03 -3.26
CA PHE A 35 -3.63 -1.84 -3.86
C PHE A 35 -4.21 -2.79 -4.91
N HIS A 36 -3.79 -2.65 -6.17
CA HIS A 36 -4.44 -3.32 -7.30
C HIS A 36 -4.38 -4.86 -7.24
N LEU A 37 -3.40 -5.44 -6.55
CA LEU A 37 -3.31 -6.89 -6.39
C LEU A 37 -4.28 -7.39 -5.32
N GLY A 38 -4.40 -6.65 -4.21
CA GLY A 38 -5.18 -7.05 -3.03
C GLY A 38 -6.62 -6.56 -3.01
N SER A 39 -6.97 -5.56 -3.82
CA SER A 39 -8.32 -5.00 -3.91
C SER A 39 -9.09 -5.54 -5.12
N GLN A 40 -10.42 -5.53 -5.01
CA GLN A 40 -11.34 -5.86 -6.08
C GLN A 40 -11.63 -4.65 -6.99
N SER A 41 -11.49 -3.44 -6.44
CA SER A 41 -11.73 -2.17 -7.13
C SER A 41 -10.72 -1.10 -6.69
N ARG A 42 -10.51 -0.09 -7.54
CA ARG A 42 -9.72 1.11 -7.18
C ARG A 42 -10.50 2.10 -6.31
N SER A 43 -11.83 1.97 -6.27
CA SER A 43 -12.72 2.77 -5.44
C SER A 43 -12.77 2.23 -4.01
N CYS A 44 -12.92 3.13 -3.05
CA CYS A 44 -13.07 2.84 -1.64
C CYS A 44 -14.35 3.46 -1.08
N ASP A 45 -14.72 3.08 0.14
CA ASP A 45 -15.84 3.68 0.84
C ASP A 45 -15.66 5.20 0.98
N PRO A 46 -16.66 6.02 0.62
CA PRO A 46 -16.52 7.47 0.49
C PRO A 46 -16.29 8.20 1.81
N VAL A 47 -16.50 7.52 2.95
CA VAL A 47 -16.37 8.09 4.29
C VAL A 47 -15.15 7.55 5.00
N THR A 48 -15.02 6.23 5.05
CA THR A 48 -13.98 5.53 5.80
C THR A 48 -12.70 5.33 4.99
N GLY A 49 -12.77 5.42 3.67
CA GLY A 49 -11.65 5.12 2.79
C GLY A 49 -11.33 3.63 2.67
N GLN A 50 -12.17 2.73 3.20
CA GLN A 50 -11.91 1.30 3.17
C GLN A 50 -12.09 0.74 1.76
N CYS A 51 -11.05 0.11 1.22
CA CYS A 51 -11.08 -0.59 -0.06
C CYS A 51 -11.75 -1.97 0.08
N ALA A 52 -12.36 -2.43 -1.02
CA ALA A 52 -12.92 -3.79 -1.11
C ALA A 52 -11.80 -4.82 -1.30
N CYS A 53 -11.37 -5.48 -0.21
CA CYS A 53 -10.26 -6.43 -0.25
C CYS A 53 -10.67 -7.80 -0.81
N LYS A 54 -9.70 -8.51 -1.38
CA LYS A 54 -9.80 -9.93 -1.73
C LYS A 54 -9.69 -10.80 -0.48
N THR A 55 -10.06 -12.07 -0.62
CA THR A 55 -10.03 -13.04 0.49
C THR A 55 -8.64 -13.11 1.14
N GLY A 56 -8.60 -12.93 2.47
CA GLY A 56 -7.39 -12.99 3.29
C GLY A 56 -6.52 -11.73 3.28
N VAL A 57 -6.82 -10.76 2.41
CA VAL A 57 -6.12 -9.47 2.35
C VAL A 57 -6.78 -8.48 3.32
N VAL A 58 -5.97 -7.71 4.04
CA VAL A 58 -6.41 -6.79 5.10
C VAL A 58 -5.78 -5.40 4.93
N GLY A 59 -6.24 -4.43 5.73
CA GLY A 59 -5.81 -3.04 5.69
C GLY A 59 -6.77 -2.12 4.93
N GLN A 60 -6.68 -0.81 5.16
CA GLN A 60 -7.53 0.19 4.49
C GLN A 60 -7.34 0.15 2.97
N GLN A 61 -6.08 -0.02 2.52
CA GLN A 61 -5.68 -0.07 1.12
C GLN A 61 -5.60 -1.50 0.55
N CYS A 62 -5.90 -2.54 1.34
CA CYS A 62 -5.73 -3.95 0.96
C CYS A 62 -4.28 -4.30 0.53
N ASP A 63 -3.31 -3.80 1.28
CA ASP A 63 -1.87 -3.83 0.97
C ASP A 63 -1.10 -4.95 1.68
N ARG A 64 -1.74 -5.65 2.63
CA ARG A 64 -1.08 -6.68 3.44
C ARG A 64 -1.99 -7.88 3.70
N CYS A 65 -1.39 -8.98 4.14
CA CYS A 65 -2.10 -10.17 4.58
C CYS A 65 -2.17 -10.23 6.10
N ASP A 66 -3.13 -11.00 6.63
CA ASP A 66 -3.24 -11.23 8.08
C ASP A 66 -2.06 -12.07 8.62
N SER A 67 -1.45 -12.89 7.75
CA SER A 67 -0.24 -13.66 8.08
C SER A 67 1.03 -12.89 7.70
N PRO A 68 2.04 -12.81 8.59
CA PRO A 68 3.33 -12.16 8.31
C PRO A 68 4.16 -12.90 7.25
N PHE A 69 3.82 -14.17 6.97
CA PHE A 69 4.46 -14.98 5.94
C PHE A 69 3.71 -14.98 4.61
N ALA A 70 2.63 -14.22 4.48
CA ALA A 70 1.83 -14.20 3.25
C ALA A 70 2.09 -12.95 2.40
N GLU A 71 2.19 -13.15 1.09
CA GLU A 71 2.29 -12.09 0.08
C GLU A 71 0.93 -11.84 -0.55
N VAL A 72 0.63 -10.58 -0.84
CA VAL A 72 -0.56 -10.19 -1.60
C VAL A 72 -0.35 -10.47 -3.09
N THR A 73 -1.19 -11.33 -3.65
CA THR A 73 -1.16 -11.76 -5.06
C THR A 73 -2.48 -11.43 -5.76
N PRO A 74 -2.57 -11.50 -7.10
CA PRO A 74 -3.85 -11.32 -7.81
C PRO A 74 -4.97 -12.27 -7.35
N SER A 75 -4.63 -13.42 -6.78
CA SER A 75 -5.58 -14.41 -6.26
C SER A 75 -5.91 -14.25 -4.77
N GLY A 76 -5.34 -13.23 -4.10
CA GLY A 76 -5.46 -13.03 -2.65
C GLY A 76 -4.14 -13.28 -1.94
N CYS A 77 -4.19 -13.71 -0.68
CA CYS A 77 -2.99 -13.96 0.11
C CYS A 77 -2.41 -15.36 -0.14
N VAL A 78 -1.11 -15.43 -0.44
CA VAL A 78 -0.38 -16.69 -0.64
C VAL A 78 0.73 -16.77 0.40
N VAL A 79 0.73 -17.83 1.20
CA VAL A 79 1.76 -18.08 2.22
C VAL A 79 3.08 -18.50 1.54
N VAL A 80 4.15 -17.84 1.94
CA VAL A 80 5.54 -18.16 1.58
C VAL A 80 6.10 -19.04 2.69
N TYR A 81 6.46 -20.28 2.35
CA TYR A 81 6.90 -21.29 3.34
C TYR A 81 8.43 -21.40 3.47
N ASP A 82 9.17 -20.85 2.51
CA ASP A 82 10.62 -20.96 2.36
C ASP A 82 11.36 -19.64 2.65
N GLY A 83 10.66 -18.66 3.20
CA GLY A 83 11.23 -17.37 3.55
C GLY A 83 10.19 -16.30 3.86
N CYS A 84 10.65 -15.06 3.89
CA CYS A 84 9.82 -13.90 4.13
C CYS A 84 9.25 -13.38 2.79
N PRO A 85 7.94 -13.07 2.73
CA PRO A 85 7.30 -12.49 1.55
C PRO A 85 7.80 -11.08 1.29
N LYS A 86 7.51 -10.54 0.09
CA LYS A 86 7.71 -9.10 -0.15
C LYS A 86 6.87 -8.30 0.83
N ALA A 87 7.48 -7.29 1.45
CA ALA A 87 6.82 -6.44 2.43
C ALA A 87 7.25 -4.98 2.25
N ILE A 88 6.37 -4.05 2.64
CA ILE A 88 6.70 -2.65 2.79
C ILE A 88 6.71 -2.29 4.27
N GLU A 89 7.84 -1.83 4.78
CA GLU A 89 7.97 -1.40 6.17
C GLU A 89 8.68 -0.06 6.21
N ASN A 90 8.10 0.93 6.90
CA ASN A 90 8.63 2.31 6.95
C ASN A 90 8.95 2.94 5.58
N GLY A 91 8.17 2.59 4.54
CA GLY A 91 8.38 3.09 3.18
C GLY A 91 9.53 2.41 2.41
N ILE A 92 10.07 1.32 2.95
CA ILE A 92 11.13 0.52 2.34
C ILE A 92 10.53 -0.78 1.79
N TRP A 93 10.79 -1.06 0.52
CA TRP A 93 10.34 -2.29 -0.15
C TRP A 93 11.37 -3.40 0.01
N TRP A 94 11.04 -4.40 0.82
CA TRP A 94 11.86 -5.60 1.01
C TRP A 94 11.52 -6.67 -0.05
N PRO A 95 12.52 -7.19 -0.78
CA PRO A 95 12.31 -8.32 -1.68
C PRO A 95 11.99 -9.58 -0.90
N ARG A 96 11.45 -10.60 -1.57
CA ARG A 96 11.29 -11.94 -0.99
C ARG A 96 12.68 -12.51 -0.67
N THR A 97 12.89 -12.95 0.56
CA THR A 97 14.20 -13.40 1.07
C THR A 97 14.04 -14.73 1.80
N MET A 98 14.95 -15.69 1.57
CA MET A 98 14.93 -16.98 2.25
C MET A 98 15.33 -16.82 3.73
N PHE A 99 14.89 -17.74 4.58
CA PHE A 99 15.28 -17.75 6.00
C PHE A 99 16.79 -17.78 6.19
N GLY A 100 17.30 -16.95 7.11
CA GLY A 100 18.72 -16.73 7.36
C GLY A 100 19.43 -15.85 6.32
N GLY A 101 18.72 -15.36 5.30
CA GLY A 101 19.28 -14.51 4.25
C GLY A 101 19.19 -13.00 4.56
N PRO A 102 20.17 -12.20 4.11
CA PRO A 102 20.08 -10.75 4.17
C PRO A 102 19.17 -10.23 3.05
N ALA A 103 18.30 -9.27 3.39
CA ALA A 103 17.59 -8.45 2.42
C ALA A 103 18.17 -7.03 2.50
N ALA A 104 18.70 -6.55 1.38
CA ALA A 104 19.21 -5.19 1.27
C ALA A 104 18.46 -4.46 0.16
N THR A 105 18.05 -3.23 0.42
CA THR A 105 17.41 -2.36 -0.59
C THR A 105 17.86 -0.92 -0.39
N ASN A 106 17.70 -0.12 -1.45
CA ASN A 106 18.05 1.29 -1.43
C ASN A 106 16.95 2.06 -0.68
N CYS A 107 17.27 2.68 0.46
CA CYS A 107 16.32 3.48 1.21
C CYS A 107 16.05 4.84 0.51
N PRO A 108 14.91 5.50 0.81
CA PRO A 108 14.65 6.86 0.35
C PRO A 108 15.69 7.85 0.93
N LYS A 109 16.31 8.66 0.05
CA LYS A 109 17.43 9.60 0.30
C LYS A 109 18.77 8.94 0.73
N GLY A 110 19.42 8.25 -0.20
CA GLY A 110 20.89 8.09 -0.20
C GLY A 110 21.47 7.25 0.95
N SER A 111 20.69 6.33 1.50
CA SER A 111 21.14 5.35 2.51
C SER A 111 20.72 3.93 2.11
N SER A 112 21.44 2.92 2.58
CA SER A 112 21.11 1.50 2.44
C SER A 112 20.62 0.97 3.79
N GLY A 113 19.51 0.22 3.79
CA GLY A 113 19.03 -0.52 4.95
C GLY A 113 19.21 -2.02 4.71
N GLU A 114 19.68 -2.74 5.72
CA GLU A 114 19.77 -4.20 5.72
C GLU A 114 18.82 -4.74 6.80
N THR A 115 18.01 -5.71 6.44
CA THR A 115 17.23 -6.51 7.40
C THR A 115 17.47 -7.99 7.13
N THR A 116 17.32 -8.80 8.18
CA THR A 116 17.43 -10.25 8.09
C THR A 116 16.04 -10.87 8.17
N CYS A 117 15.80 -11.85 7.31
CA CYS A 117 14.63 -12.72 7.40
C CYS A 117 15.00 -13.94 8.25
N ASP A 118 14.33 -14.15 9.39
CA ASP A 118 14.52 -15.32 10.24
C ASP A 118 13.27 -16.23 10.24
N ASP A 119 13.32 -17.36 10.92
CA ASP A 119 12.21 -18.33 11.07
C ASP A 119 10.91 -17.72 11.64
N LYS A 120 11.01 -16.54 12.25
CA LYS A 120 9.90 -15.74 12.81
C LYS A 120 9.41 -14.61 11.89
N GLY A 121 10.04 -14.42 10.72
CA GLY A 121 9.68 -13.39 9.75
C GLY A 121 10.73 -12.27 9.65
N TRP A 122 10.29 -11.11 9.15
CA TRP A 122 11.13 -9.92 9.03
C TRP A 122 11.52 -9.38 10.40
N LEU A 123 12.82 -9.28 10.66
CA LEU A 123 13.32 -8.55 11.82
C LEU A 123 13.22 -7.04 11.58
N PRO A 124 13.03 -6.22 12.64
CA PRO A 124 13.03 -4.77 12.50
C PRO A 124 14.30 -4.31 11.79
N PRO A 125 14.22 -3.45 10.76
CA PRO A 125 15.39 -3.04 10.03
C PRO A 125 16.35 -2.27 10.95
N GLU A 126 17.63 -2.64 10.96
CA GLU A 126 18.66 -1.89 11.68
C GLU A 126 18.94 -0.58 10.94
N LEU A 127 18.12 0.44 11.23
CA LEU A 127 18.29 1.81 10.73
C LEU A 127 19.55 2.50 11.28
N PHE A 128 20.34 1.82 12.12
CA PHE A 128 21.53 2.36 12.78
C PHE A 128 22.75 2.57 11.87
N ASN A 129 22.73 2.04 10.63
CA ASN A 129 23.78 2.24 9.63
C ASN A 129 23.30 3.00 8.38
N CYS A 130 22.22 3.79 8.49
CA CYS A 130 21.84 4.73 7.44
C CYS A 130 22.79 5.96 7.43
N THR A 131 24.07 5.76 7.11
CA THR A 131 24.97 6.87 6.79
C THR A 131 24.63 7.41 5.40
N SER A 132 24.18 8.65 5.32
CA SER A 132 24.15 9.40 4.06
C SER A 132 25.56 9.41 3.47
N LEU A 133 25.68 9.21 2.15
CA LEU A 133 26.92 9.43 1.40
C LEU A 133 27.52 10.84 1.60
N SER A 134 26.77 11.79 2.19
CA SER A 134 27.28 13.11 2.62
C SER A 134 28.14 13.09 3.89
N PHE A 135 28.24 11.96 4.61
CA PHE A 135 29.02 11.83 5.85
C PHE A 135 30.13 10.77 5.78
N THR A 136 30.25 10.05 4.66
CA THR A 136 31.42 9.20 4.39
C THR A 136 32.52 10.10 3.81
N LYS A 137 33.53 10.38 4.62
CA LYS A 137 34.67 11.23 4.29
C LYS A 137 35.61 10.57 3.29
#